data_AF-A0A4P9XMV7-F1
#
_entry.id   AF-A0A4P9XMV7-F1
#
_cell.length_a   1.000
_cell.length_b   1.000
_cell.length_c   1.000
_cell.angle_alpha   90.00
_cell.angle_beta   90.00
_cell.angle_gamma   90.00
#
_symmetry.space_group_name_H-M   'P 1'
#
loop_
_entity.id
_entity.type
_entity.pdbx_description
1 polymer ?
#
loop_
_entity_poly.entity_id
_entity_poly.type
_entity_poly.pdbx_seq_one_letter_code
_entity_poly.pdbx_strand_id
1 'polypeptide(L)'
;MNETEAYILHQLRLLYELAERHQGKVARGYYAMACRLVENQPQGRLASEERALAYRRLGDACLACGDIVQAEASYEQCVSTRLPRCKEPLLAAEQTGRRAEALDRLAEVYDARGKATVATLTRQRAAKLRAQLASISTVTSTDAAPSSARQVDANASNNSNSNSNNSNSSSNSSDATADQCDASC
;
A
#
# COMPACT_ATOMS: atom_id res chain seq x y z
N MET A 1 2.22 14.93 -21.78
CA MET A 1 2.56 13.60 -22.34
C MET A 1 3.46 13.83 -23.54
N ASN A 2 4.60 13.15 -23.58
CA ASN A 2 5.53 13.27 -24.71
C ASN A 2 5.08 12.34 -25.84
N GLU A 3 5.26 12.73 -27.11
CA GLU A 3 4.85 11.91 -28.27
C GLU A 3 5.48 10.51 -28.27
N THR A 4 6.71 10.41 -27.74
CA THR A 4 7.43 9.14 -27.56
C THR A 4 6.73 8.22 -26.56
N GLU A 5 6.29 8.77 -25.42
CA GLU A 5 5.54 8.03 -24.40
C GLU A 5 4.22 7.52 -24.96
N ALA A 6 3.48 8.36 -25.69
CA ALA A 6 2.22 7.95 -26.33
C ALA A 6 2.41 6.79 -27.34
N TYR A 7 3.51 6.82 -28.12
CA TYR A 7 3.85 5.74 -29.04
C TYR A 7 4.16 4.42 -28.32
N ILE A 8 4.90 4.49 -27.21
CA ILE A 8 5.24 3.33 -26.38
C ILE A 8 3.98 2.71 -25.77
N LEU A 9 3.11 3.52 -25.18
CA LEU A 9 1.82 3.08 -24.63
C LEU A 9 0.98 2.38 -25.70
N HIS A 10 0.97 2.94 -26.92
CA HIS A 10 0.25 2.36 -28.05
C HIS A 10 0.84 1.00 -28.47
N GLN A 11 2.16 0.89 -28.58
CA GLN A 11 2.83 -0.37 -28.91
C GLN A 11 2.59 -1.45 -27.84
N LEU A 12 2.66 -1.09 -26.55
CA LEU A 12 2.36 -2.01 -25.47
C LEU A 12 0.92 -2.51 -25.52
N ARG A 13 -0.03 -1.60 -25.77
CA ARG A 13 -1.44 -1.95 -25.91
C ARG A 13 -1.66 -2.95 -27.04
N LEU A 14 -1.03 -2.72 -28.20
CA LEU A 14 -1.12 -3.64 -29.34
C LEU A 14 -0.52 -5.01 -29.00
N LEU A 15 0.65 -5.04 -28.36
CA LEU A 15 1.28 -6.30 -27.95
C LEU A 15 0.42 -7.09 -26.95
N TYR A 16 -0.21 -6.41 -26.00
CA TYR A 16 -1.13 -7.06 -25.07
C TYR A 16 -2.38 -7.60 -25.74
N GLU A 17 -2.97 -6.84 -26.68
CA GLU A 17 -4.13 -7.30 -27.43
C GLU A 17 -3.81 -8.52 -28.30
N LEU A 18 -2.64 -8.53 -28.95
CA LEU A 18 -2.16 -9.71 -29.68
C LEU A 18 -1.92 -10.89 -28.73
N ALA A 19 -1.33 -10.63 -27.56
CA ALA A 19 -1.09 -11.68 -26.56
C ALA A 19 -2.39 -12.28 -26.00
N GLU A 20 -3.46 -11.51 -25.89
CA GLU A 20 -4.78 -11.99 -25.42
C GLU A 20 -5.53 -12.79 -26.51
N ARG A 21 -5.30 -12.46 -27.78
CA ARG A 21 -5.87 -13.19 -28.93
C ARG A 21 -5.18 -14.53 -29.18
N HIS A 22 -3.91 -14.62 -28.83
CA HIS A 22 -3.11 -15.84 -28.99
C HIS A 22 -3.01 -16.60 -27.66
N GLN A 23 -2.82 -17.91 -27.70
CA GLN A 23 -2.74 -18.73 -26.48
C GLN A 23 -1.38 -19.42 -26.33
N GLY A 24 -1.02 -19.73 -25.09
CA GLY A 24 0.17 -20.50 -24.72
C GLY A 24 1.48 -19.81 -25.09
N LYS A 25 2.36 -20.55 -25.79
CA LYS A 25 3.74 -20.12 -26.09
C LYS A 25 3.80 -18.85 -26.94
N VAL A 26 2.81 -18.62 -27.79
CA VAL A 26 2.74 -17.42 -28.66
C VAL A 26 2.44 -16.18 -27.83
N ALA A 27 1.49 -16.26 -26.89
CA ALA A 27 1.18 -15.18 -25.96
C ALA A 27 2.39 -14.78 -25.11
N ARG A 28 3.14 -15.77 -24.62
CA ARG A 28 4.40 -15.56 -23.91
C ARG A 28 5.40 -14.74 -24.74
N GLY A 29 5.51 -15.01 -26.03
CA GLY A 29 6.40 -14.27 -26.94
C GLY A 29 6.05 -12.78 -26.99
N TYR A 30 4.77 -12.44 -27.14
CA TYR A 30 4.31 -11.04 -27.13
C TYR A 30 4.56 -10.35 -25.78
N TYR A 31 4.34 -11.03 -24.66
CA TYR A 31 4.66 -10.46 -23.34
C TYR A 31 6.16 -10.26 -23.12
N ALA A 32 7.01 -11.15 -23.65
CA ALA A 32 8.46 -10.98 -23.58
C ALA A 32 8.93 -9.78 -24.42
N MET A 33 8.31 -9.55 -25.59
CA MET A 33 8.54 -8.34 -26.39
C MET A 33 8.12 -7.08 -25.63
N ALA A 34 6.96 -7.11 -24.95
CA ALA A 34 6.50 -6.00 -24.12
C ALA A 34 7.51 -5.69 -23.00
N CYS A 35 8.01 -6.69 -22.28
CA CYS A 35 9.04 -6.49 -21.25
C CYS A 35 10.28 -5.76 -21.79
N ARG A 36 10.84 -6.23 -22.92
CA ARG A 36 12.00 -5.59 -23.57
C ARG A 36 11.71 -4.14 -23.97
N LEU A 37 10.49 -3.88 -24.43
CA LEU A 37 10.08 -2.54 -24.82
C LEU A 37 10.12 -1.58 -23.63
N VAL A 38 9.65 -2.00 -22.44
CA VAL A 38 9.64 -1.16 -21.23
C VAL A 38 11.01 -1.11 -20.51
N GLU A 39 11.87 -2.11 -20.69
CA GLU A 39 13.25 -2.08 -20.19
C GLU A 39 14.08 -0.96 -20.84
N ASN A 40 13.84 -0.72 -22.13
CA ASN A 40 14.54 0.32 -22.89
C ASN A 40 14.05 1.75 -22.63
N GLN A 41 13.06 1.94 -21.74
CA GLN A 41 12.46 3.26 -21.48
C GLN A 41 13.08 4.00 -20.29
N PRO A 42 13.19 5.35 -20.38
CA PRO A 42 13.69 6.17 -19.29
C PRO A 42 12.82 6.01 -18.03
N GLN A 43 13.48 6.03 -16.87
CA GLN A 43 12.83 5.73 -15.59
C GLN A 43 11.86 6.86 -15.17
N GLY A 44 10.56 6.61 -15.32
CA GLY A 44 9.47 7.46 -14.82
C GLY A 44 8.40 6.64 -14.08
N ARG A 45 7.44 7.32 -13.43
CA ARG A 45 6.35 6.65 -12.68
C ARG A 45 5.49 5.77 -13.60
N LEU A 46 5.07 6.31 -14.74
CA LEU A 46 4.30 5.57 -15.75
C LEU A 46 5.09 4.38 -16.31
N ALA A 47 6.37 4.59 -16.67
CA ALA A 47 7.25 3.50 -17.12
C ALA A 47 7.46 2.39 -16.07
N SER A 48 7.52 2.73 -14.78
CA SER A 48 7.65 1.71 -13.72
C SER A 48 6.39 0.86 -13.54
N GLU A 49 5.21 1.46 -13.70
CA GLU A 49 3.93 0.76 -13.60
C GLU A 49 3.71 -0.17 -14.79
N GLU A 50 3.98 0.31 -15.99
CA GLU A 50 3.91 -0.51 -17.20
C GLU A 50 4.91 -1.66 -17.21
N ARG A 51 6.12 -1.41 -16.70
CA ARG A 51 7.16 -2.44 -16.58
C ARG A 51 6.71 -3.54 -15.62
N ALA A 52 6.15 -3.16 -14.48
CA ALA A 52 5.60 -4.13 -13.54
C ALA A 52 4.39 -4.89 -14.13
N LEU A 53 3.54 -4.23 -14.92
CA LEU A 53 2.42 -4.88 -15.60
C LEU A 53 2.90 -5.90 -16.64
N ALA A 54 3.90 -5.55 -17.45
CA ALA A 54 4.51 -6.43 -18.45
C ALA A 54 5.06 -7.69 -17.79
N TYR A 55 5.86 -7.54 -16.72
CA TYR A 55 6.40 -8.67 -15.97
C TYR A 55 5.32 -9.54 -15.31
N ARG A 56 4.25 -8.95 -14.77
CA ARG A 56 3.12 -9.72 -14.23
C ARG A 56 2.47 -10.59 -15.31
N ARG A 57 2.14 -10.00 -16.46
CA ARG A 57 1.49 -10.72 -17.58
C ARG A 57 2.41 -11.79 -18.18
N LEU A 58 3.72 -11.54 -18.25
CA LEU A 58 4.70 -12.55 -18.64
C LEU A 58 4.73 -13.71 -17.63
N GLY A 59 4.72 -13.42 -16.33
CA GLY A 59 4.64 -14.42 -15.27
C GLY A 59 3.40 -15.29 -15.39
N ASP A 60 2.23 -14.69 -15.62
CA ASP A 60 0.96 -15.40 -15.86
C ASP A 60 1.05 -16.33 -17.08
N ALA A 61 1.57 -15.83 -18.21
CA ALA A 61 1.71 -16.61 -19.42
C ALA A 61 2.72 -17.77 -19.26
N CYS A 62 3.81 -17.55 -18.52
CA CYS A 62 4.77 -18.58 -18.19
C CYS A 62 4.17 -19.66 -17.28
N LEU A 63 3.39 -19.27 -16.26
CA LEU A 63 2.62 -20.22 -15.43
C LEU A 63 1.66 -21.06 -16.25
N ALA A 64 0.87 -20.42 -17.13
CA ALA A 64 -0.05 -21.11 -18.02
C ALA A 64 0.65 -22.08 -18.99
N CYS A 65 1.90 -21.79 -19.35
CA CYS A 65 2.73 -22.67 -20.17
C CYS A 65 3.47 -23.75 -19.37
N GLY A 66 3.37 -23.76 -18.03
CA GLY A 66 4.12 -24.66 -17.16
C GLY A 66 5.60 -24.31 -16.98
N ASP A 67 6.06 -23.14 -17.43
CA ASP A 67 7.44 -22.66 -17.24
C ASP A 67 7.57 -21.92 -15.90
N ILE A 68 7.59 -22.72 -14.83
CA ILE A 68 7.60 -22.23 -13.44
C ILE A 68 8.87 -21.43 -13.12
N VAL A 69 10.01 -21.77 -13.73
CA VAL A 69 11.30 -21.08 -13.50
C VAL A 69 11.25 -19.66 -14.06
N GLN A 70 10.73 -19.49 -15.27
CA GLN A 70 10.59 -18.16 -15.88
C GLN A 70 9.46 -17.35 -15.25
N ALA A 71 8.40 -18.01 -14.76
CA ALA A 71 7.36 -17.34 -13.98
C ALA A 71 7.92 -16.72 -12.70
N GLU A 72 8.71 -17.47 -11.93
CA GLU A 72 9.36 -17.00 -10.68
C GLU A 72 10.20 -15.74 -10.95
N ALA A 73 11.11 -15.81 -11.93
CA ALA A 73 11.94 -14.66 -12.30
C ALA A 73 11.11 -13.44 -12.71
N SER A 74 10.01 -13.65 -13.45
CA SER A 74 9.13 -12.55 -13.90
C SER A 74 8.41 -11.88 -12.72
N TYR A 75 7.91 -12.67 -11.76
CA TYR A 75 7.26 -12.11 -10.57
C TYR A 75 8.22 -11.41 -9.63
N GLU A 76 9.45 -11.91 -9.49
CA GLU A 76 10.49 -11.22 -8.73
C GLU A 76 10.82 -9.85 -9.35
N GLN A 77 10.93 -9.77 -10.67
CA GLN A 77 11.12 -8.50 -11.38
C GLN A 77 9.92 -7.56 -11.25
N CYS A 78 8.70 -8.09 -11.21
CA CYS A 78 7.49 -7.30 -10.95
C CYS A 78 7.53 -6.66 -9.55
N VAL A 79 7.89 -7.44 -8.52
CA VAL A 79 7.99 -6.95 -7.13
C VAL A 79 9.15 -5.98 -6.95
N SER A 80 10.29 -6.22 -7.60
CA SER A 80 11.45 -5.32 -7.53
C SER A 80 11.16 -3.99 -8.22
N THR A 81 10.47 -4.01 -9.36
CA THR A 81 10.11 -2.81 -10.12
C THR A 81 9.09 -1.94 -9.36
N ARG A 82 8.19 -2.56 -8.58
CA ARG A 82 7.24 -1.88 -7.68
C ARG A 82 7.89 -1.44 -6.36
N LEU A 83 9.07 -0.83 -6.42
CA LEU A 83 9.68 -0.15 -5.28
C LEU A 83 8.80 1.04 -4.86
N PRO A 84 8.60 1.27 -3.55
CA PRO A 84 7.82 2.40 -3.07
C PRO A 84 8.55 3.69 -3.42
N ARG A 85 8.07 4.39 -4.46
CA ARG A 85 8.57 5.72 -4.84
C ARG A 85 7.60 6.84 -4.43
N CYS A 86 6.38 6.50 -4.00
CA CYS A 86 5.34 7.48 -3.74
C CYS A 86 5.32 7.90 -2.27
N LYS A 87 5.51 9.20 -2.03
CA LYS A 87 5.30 9.85 -0.72
C LYS A 87 3.82 10.11 -0.42
N GLU A 88 2.94 10.01 -1.43
CA GLU A 88 1.50 10.24 -1.30
C GLU A 88 0.76 8.97 -0.83
N PRO A 89 -0.11 9.08 0.19
CA PRO A 89 -0.71 7.92 0.86
C PRO A 89 -1.70 7.15 -0.02
N LEU A 90 -2.48 7.82 -0.87
CA LEU A 90 -3.46 7.17 -1.76
C LEU A 90 -2.78 6.38 -2.90
N LEU A 91 -1.72 6.95 -3.49
CA LEU A 91 -0.94 6.27 -4.52
C LEU A 91 -0.05 5.18 -3.91
N ALA A 92 0.41 5.36 -2.67
CA ALA A 92 1.05 4.31 -1.90
C ALA A 92 0.09 3.15 -1.58
N ALA A 93 -1.19 3.43 -1.30
CA ALA A 93 -2.21 2.40 -1.09
C ALA A 93 -2.43 1.55 -2.35
N GLU A 94 -2.69 2.15 -3.51
CA GLU A 94 -2.89 1.38 -4.74
C GLU A 94 -1.65 0.55 -5.13
N GLN A 95 -0.45 1.13 -4.99
CA GLN A 95 0.81 0.44 -5.28
C GLN A 95 1.10 -0.70 -4.31
N THR A 96 0.80 -0.53 -3.02
CA THR A 96 0.94 -1.60 -2.01
C THR A 96 -0.05 -2.74 -2.26
N GLY A 97 -1.26 -2.44 -2.73
CA GLY A 97 -2.26 -3.44 -3.10
C GLY A 97 -1.83 -4.28 -4.30
N ARG A 98 -1.40 -3.62 -5.37
CA ARG A 98 -0.83 -4.31 -6.54
C ARG A 98 0.40 -5.13 -6.17
N ARG A 99 1.29 -4.61 -5.32
CA ARG A 99 2.48 -5.34 -4.81
C ARG A 99 2.09 -6.60 -4.01
N ALA A 100 1.06 -6.51 -3.17
CA ALA A 100 0.55 -7.66 -2.43
C ALA A 100 -0.02 -8.74 -3.38
N GLU A 101 -0.75 -8.36 -4.42
CA GLU A 101 -1.24 -9.30 -5.44
C GLU A 101 -0.11 -10.06 -6.14
N ALA A 102 0.98 -9.37 -6.50
CA ALA A 102 2.14 -10.02 -7.12
C ALA A 102 2.85 -11.00 -6.17
N LEU A 103 2.89 -10.69 -4.86
CA LEU A 103 3.45 -11.60 -3.86
C LEU A 103 2.60 -12.85 -3.67
N ASP A 104 1.27 -12.76 -3.78
CA ASP A 104 0.41 -13.94 -3.70
C ASP A 104 0.62 -14.86 -4.90
N ARG A 105 0.66 -14.30 -6.13
CA ARG A 105 0.95 -15.10 -7.33
C ARG A 105 2.34 -15.73 -7.25
N LEU A 106 3.33 -15.03 -6.70
CA LEU A 106 4.65 -15.60 -6.43
C LEU A 106 4.58 -16.74 -5.40
N ALA A 107 3.75 -16.63 -4.36
CA ALA A 107 3.54 -17.71 -3.40
C ALA A 107 2.88 -18.94 -4.05
N GLU A 108 1.92 -18.74 -4.96
CA GLU A 108 1.33 -19.84 -5.76
C GLU A 108 2.38 -20.53 -6.65
N VAL A 109 3.30 -19.76 -7.26
CA VAL A 109 4.43 -20.32 -8.03
C VAL A 109 5.32 -21.17 -7.13
N TYR A 110 5.61 -20.70 -5.91
CA TYR A 110 6.41 -21.45 -4.94
C TYR A 110 5.71 -22.72 -4.44
N ASP A 111 4.39 -22.68 -4.23
CA ASP A 111 3.59 -23.87 -3.89
C ASP A 111 3.63 -24.90 -5.04
N ALA A 112 3.46 -24.46 -6.29
CA ALA A 112 3.56 -25.32 -7.48
C ALA A 112 4.97 -25.95 -7.65
N ARG A 113 6.01 -25.29 -7.14
CA ARG A 113 7.39 -25.79 -7.14
C ARG A 113 7.71 -26.70 -5.94
N GLY A 114 6.78 -26.88 -5.00
CA GLY A 114 6.98 -27.64 -3.76
C GLY A 114 7.78 -26.92 -2.69
N LYS A 115 8.00 -25.60 -2.81
CA LYS A 115 8.75 -24.76 -1.85
C LYS A 115 7.79 -24.10 -0.84
N ALA A 116 7.06 -24.91 -0.08
CA ALA A 116 6.01 -24.44 0.83
C ALA A 116 6.48 -23.42 1.88
N THR A 117 7.71 -23.55 2.40
CA THR A 117 8.26 -22.60 3.39
C THR A 117 8.51 -21.20 2.82
N VAL A 118 8.92 -21.13 1.55
CA VAL A 118 9.13 -19.85 0.86
C VAL A 118 7.77 -19.24 0.48
N ALA A 119 6.82 -20.08 0.07
CA ALA A 119 5.45 -19.64 -0.22
C ALA A 119 4.76 -19.02 1.00
N THR A 120 4.83 -19.67 2.17
CA THR A 120 4.22 -19.13 3.40
C THR A 120 4.86 -17.81 3.84
N LEU A 121 6.19 -17.68 3.76
CA LEU A 121 6.89 -16.42 4.05
C LEU A 121 6.44 -15.31 3.09
N THR A 122 6.29 -15.63 1.82
CA THR A 122 5.88 -14.68 0.77
C THR A 122 4.43 -14.22 0.98
N ARG A 123 3.53 -15.16 1.31
CA ARG A 123 2.14 -14.88 1.67
C ARG A 123 2.02 -14.04 2.95
N GLN A 124 2.88 -14.29 3.94
CA GLN A 124 2.95 -13.47 5.16
C GLN A 124 3.37 -12.03 4.85
N ARG A 125 4.33 -11.82 3.93
CA ARG A 125 4.70 -10.48 3.46
C ARG A 125 3.54 -9.78 2.75
N ALA A 126 2.78 -10.48 1.92
CA ALA A 126 1.59 -9.93 1.27
C ALA A 126 0.51 -9.53 2.30
N ALA A 127 0.26 -10.37 3.31
CA ALA A 127 -0.70 -10.09 4.38
C ALA A 127 -0.32 -8.84 5.19
N LYS A 128 0.97 -8.63 5.48
CA LYS A 128 1.45 -7.41 6.15
C LYS A 128 1.17 -6.15 5.33
N LEU A 129 1.38 -6.19 4.01
CA LEU A 129 1.07 -5.06 3.14
C LEU A 129 -0.45 -4.77 3.08
N ARG A 130 -1.29 -5.81 3.06
CA ARG A 130 -2.75 -5.66 3.13
C ARG A 130 -3.24 -5.09 4.47
N ALA A 131 -2.61 -5.48 5.58
CA ALA A 131 -2.89 -4.91 6.88
C ALA A 131 -2.52 -3.41 6.95
N GLN A 132 -1.37 -3.03 6.38
CA GLN A 132 -0.98 -1.62 6.23
C GLN A 132 -2.00 -0.84 5.38
N LEU A 133 -2.47 -1.44 4.29
CA LEU A 133 -3.52 -0.88 3.46
C LEU A 133 -4.83 -0.59 4.21
N ALA A 134 -5.29 -1.54 5.02
CA ALA A 134 -6.48 -1.38 5.83
C ALA A 134 -6.34 -0.18 6.78
N SER A 135 -5.16 0.00 7.39
CA SER A 135 -4.89 1.14 8.26
C SER A 135 -4.87 2.50 7.53
N ILE A 136 -4.41 2.54 6.27
CA ILE A 136 -4.41 3.77 5.46
C ILE A 136 -5.83 4.14 5.04
N SER A 137 -6.64 3.15 4.62
CA SER A 137 -8.01 3.37 4.19
C SER A 137 -8.93 3.89 5.30
N THR A 138 -8.70 3.48 6.56
CA THR A 138 -9.50 3.95 7.70
C THR A 138 -9.23 5.41 8.05
N VAL A 139 -7.99 5.88 7.89
CA VAL A 139 -7.60 7.28 8.16
C VAL A 139 -8.17 8.23 7.10
N THR A 140 -8.23 7.80 5.83
CA THR A 140 -8.78 8.63 4.74
C THR A 140 -10.31 8.71 4.76
N SER A 141 -11.01 7.78 5.42
CA SER A 141 -12.47 7.82 5.57
C SER A 141 -12.94 8.75 6.69
N THR A 142 -12.06 9.13 7.63
CA THR A 142 -12.37 10.10 8.70
C THR A 142 -12.14 11.55 8.27
N ASP A 143 -11.40 11.80 7.18
CA ASP A 143 -11.15 13.15 6.64
C ASP A 143 -12.12 13.56 5.51
N ALA A 144 -13.07 12.69 5.14
CA ALA A 144 -14.22 13.05 4.32
C ALA A 144 -15.34 13.62 5.21
N ALA A 145 -15.21 14.89 5.59
CA ALA A 145 -16.16 15.61 6.43
C ALA A 145 -17.61 15.54 5.92
N PRO A 146 -18.63 15.40 6.80
CA PRO A 146 -19.98 15.84 6.46
C PRO A 146 -20.02 17.37 6.56
N SER A 147 -19.48 18.08 5.56
CA SER A 147 -19.69 19.52 5.38
C SER A 147 -21.10 19.79 4.83
N SER A 148 -22.14 19.45 5.59
CA SER A 148 -23.51 19.95 5.40
C SER A 148 -24.39 19.66 6.62
N ALA A 149 -24.14 20.35 7.73
CA ALA A 149 -25.16 20.59 8.76
C ALA A 149 -25.02 22.03 9.26
N ARG A 150 -25.69 22.94 8.56
CA ARG A 150 -26.05 24.25 9.10
C ARG A 150 -27.05 24.01 10.23
N GLN A 151 -26.66 24.37 11.45
CA GLN A 151 -27.54 24.67 12.57
C GLN A 151 -26.86 25.87 13.24
N VAL A 152 -27.09 27.09 12.74
CA VAL A 152 -28.19 27.97 13.15
C VAL A 152 -28.64 27.63 14.57
N ASP A 153 -27.89 28.12 15.55
CA ASP A 153 -28.45 28.69 16.76
C ASP A 153 -27.50 29.79 17.26
N ALA A 154 -28.04 31.01 17.31
CA ALA A 154 -27.40 32.21 17.79
C ALA A 154 -27.70 32.39 19.28
N ASN A 155 -26.67 32.65 20.09
CA ASN A 155 -26.70 33.60 21.22
C ASN A 155 -25.30 33.67 21.84
N ALA A 156 -24.50 34.68 21.54
CA ALA A 156 -24.45 35.95 22.27
C ALA A 156 -23.87 35.81 23.69
N SER A 157 -22.61 36.22 23.84
CA SER A 157 -22.09 37.14 24.88
C SER A 157 -20.58 36.88 25.03
N ASN A 158 -19.75 37.62 24.32
CA ASN A 158 -19.13 38.87 24.79
C ASN A 158 -18.46 38.76 26.17
N ASN A 159 -17.14 38.83 26.08
CA ASN A 159 -16.33 39.87 26.71
C ASN A 159 -15.94 39.70 28.19
N SER A 160 -14.63 39.94 28.39
CA SER A 160 -13.94 40.36 29.60
C SER A 160 -13.31 39.22 30.39
N ASN A 161 -12.13 39.34 31.01
CA ASN A 161 -11.05 40.33 31.01
C ASN A 161 -10.10 39.82 32.11
N SER A 162 -8.78 40.00 31.95
CA SER A 162 -7.77 40.12 33.03
C SER A 162 -7.52 38.88 33.92
N ASN A 163 -6.32 38.30 33.85
CA ASN A 163 -5.12 38.72 34.59
C ASN A 163 -5.28 38.57 36.12
N SER A 164 -4.57 37.60 36.72
CA SER A 164 -3.59 37.90 37.77
C SER A 164 -2.84 36.64 38.23
N ASN A 165 -1.55 36.70 37.91
CA ASN A 165 -0.42 36.20 38.66
C ASN A 165 -0.57 36.13 40.21
N ASN A 166 0.03 35.07 40.76
CA ASN A 166 1.06 35.11 41.82
C ASN A 166 0.68 34.87 43.31
N SER A 167 1.48 33.96 43.88
CA SER A 167 1.97 33.82 45.26
C SER A 167 0.97 33.56 46.39
N ASN A 168 1.02 32.40 47.04
CA ASN A 168 2.00 31.92 48.03
C ASN A 168 1.71 32.43 49.45
N SER A 169 1.90 31.51 50.41
CA SER A 169 2.13 31.69 51.86
C SER A 169 0.93 31.47 52.81
N SER A 170 0.97 30.29 53.42
CA SER A 170 1.05 30.08 54.88
C SER A 170 -0.07 30.59 55.79
N SER A 171 -0.65 29.68 56.58
CA SER A 171 -0.28 29.48 58.00
C SER A 171 -1.38 28.70 58.74
N ASN A 172 -0.96 27.68 59.52
CA ASN A 172 -1.37 27.28 60.88
C ASN A 172 -2.87 27.28 61.24
N SER A 173 -3.45 26.42 62.05
CA SER A 173 -3.13 25.41 63.07
C SER A 173 -4.54 24.98 63.55
N SER A 174 -4.87 23.79 64.05
CA SER A 174 -4.49 23.12 65.30
C SER A 174 -5.61 22.11 65.57
N ASP A 175 -5.36 21.23 66.54
CA ASP A 175 -6.32 20.35 67.25
C ASP A 175 -6.57 18.99 66.59
N ALA A 176 -5.94 17.91 67.10
CA ALA A 176 -6.27 17.18 68.34
C ALA A 176 -7.68 16.56 68.18
N THR A 177 -7.88 15.24 68.22
CA THR A 177 -7.46 14.26 69.21
C THR A 177 -7.81 12.83 68.70
N ALA A 178 -7.10 11.82 69.25
CA ALA A 178 -7.59 10.47 69.65
C ALA A 178 -8.40 9.61 68.65
N ASP A 179 -8.29 8.30 68.55
CA ASP A 179 -7.59 7.19 69.22
C ASP A 179 -7.80 6.02 68.23
N GLN A 180 -6.80 5.21 67.86
CA GLN A 180 -6.48 3.92 68.51
C GLN A 180 -7.73 3.03 68.66
N CYS A 181 -7.85 1.91 67.95
CA CYS A 181 -7.32 0.58 68.30
C CYS A 181 -8.04 -0.41 67.35
N ASP A 182 -7.57 -1.60 66.95
CA ASP A 182 -6.35 -2.35 67.21
C ASP A 182 -6.37 -3.62 66.34
N ALA A 183 -5.17 -4.23 66.23
CA ALA A 183 -4.88 -5.67 66.13
C ALA A 183 -5.53 -6.50 64.98
N SER A 184 -4.82 -7.04 63.99
CA SER A 184 -3.59 -7.86 63.99
C SER A 184 -3.59 -9.05 64.94
N CYS A 185 -3.72 -10.24 64.37
CA CYS A 185 -2.86 -11.40 64.59
C CYS A 185 -2.72 -12.15 63.27
#